data_AF-A0A7W1N211-F1
#
_entry.id   AF-A0A7W1N211-F1
#
_cell.length_a   1.000
_cell.length_b   1.000
_cell.length_c   1.000
_cell.angle_alpha   90.00
_cell.angle_beta   90.00
_cell.angle_gamma   90.00
#
_symmetry.space_group_name_H-M   'P 1'
#
loop_
_entity.id
_entity.type
_entity.pdbx_description
1 polymer ?
#
loop_
_entity_poly.entity_id
_entity_poly.type
_entity_poly.pdbx_seq_one_letter_code
_entity_poly.pdbx_strand_id
1 'polypeptide(L)'
;MKSEDLQRRRVISRPNLERALFVESAPPATGAAIVVLLEEVLAEVRDAVSRLQRLEDGIDFADPPKRPDAPAAAGHMQFIARPSGYSVLESEEDVPEPGELVMIGDETFQVTRIAASPLPMDSRRSAFLAQLAV
;
A
#
# COMPACT_ATOMS: atom_id res chain seq x y z
N MET A 1 5.76 -47.54 11.81
CA MET A 1 5.37 -46.14 12.10
C MET A 1 5.03 -45.52 10.75
N LYS A 2 3.76 -45.19 10.53
CA LYS A 2 3.17 -44.95 9.21
C LYS A 2 3.47 -43.52 8.73
N SER A 3 4.00 -43.42 7.51
CA SER A 3 4.30 -42.17 6.80
C SER A 3 3.15 -41.89 5.85
N GLU A 4 2.07 -41.26 6.30
CA GLU A 4 0.93 -40.98 5.40
C GLU A 4 -0.02 -39.92 5.99
N ASP A 5 0.50 -38.77 6.41
CA ASP A 5 -0.33 -37.65 6.84
C ASP A 5 0.40 -36.35 6.56
N LEU A 6 0.33 -35.80 5.34
CA LEU A 6 0.46 -34.35 5.07
C LEU A 6 0.21 -33.98 3.60
N GLN A 7 -0.91 -34.40 2.99
CA GLN A 7 -1.38 -33.80 1.73
C GLN A 7 -2.90 -33.60 1.72
N ARG A 8 -3.38 -32.70 2.59
CA ARG A 8 -4.72 -32.11 2.46
C ARG A 8 -4.60 -30.72 1.83
N ARG A 9 -4.23 -30.67 0.54
CA ARG A 9 -4.47 -29.48 -0.28
C ARG A 9 -5.98 -29.34 -0.45
N ARG A 10 -6.60 -28.37 0.23
CA ARG A 10 -7.97 -27.95 -0.10
C ARG A 10 -7.94 -27.38 -1.51
N VAL A 11 -8.33 -28.19 -2.48
CA VAL A 11 -8.73 -27.73 -3.81
C VAL A 11 -9.98 -26.88 -3.58
N ILE A 12 -9.82 -25.56 -3.58
CA ILE A 12 -10.97 -24.65 -3.65
C ILE A 12 -11.54 -24.85 -5.05
N SER A 13 -12.54 -25.71 -5.13
CA SER A 13 -13.43 -25.85 -6.27
C SER A 13 -14.00 -24.46 -6.56
N ARG A 14 -13.60 -23.85 -7.69
CA ARG A 14 -14.30 -22.72 -8.28
C ARG A 14 -15.41 -23.31 -9.15
N PRO A 15 -16.69 -23.31 -8.73
CA PRO A 15 -17.75 -23.70 -9.64
C PRO A 15 -18.03 -22.53 -10.59
N ASN A 16 -18.19 -22.84 -11.87
CA ASN A 16 -18.87 -22.02 -12.89
C ASN A 16 -18.14 -20.78 -13.45
N LEU A 17 -17.06 -20.99 -14.22
CA LEU A 17 -16.58 -19.96 -15.17
C LEU A 17 -17.01 -20.20 -16.63
N GLU A 18 -17.65 -21.33 -16.96
CA GLU A 18 -17.90 -21.70 -18.36
C GLU A 18 -19.33 -21.41 -18.88
N ARG A 19 -20.19 -20.76 -18.09
CA ARG A 19 -21.60 -20.56 -18.47
C ARG A 19 -21.97 -19.19 -19.04
N ALA A 20 -21.02 -18.28 -19.23
CA ALA A 20 -21.29 -16.91 -19.68
C ALA A 20 -20.88 -16.61 -21.13
N LEU A 21 -20.52 -17.62 -21.94
CA LEU A 21 -20.10 -17.41 -23.34
C LEU A 21 -21.26 -17.51 -24.36
N PHE A 22 -22.49 -17.75 -23.91
CA PHE A 22 -23.67 -17.55 -24.75
C PHE A 22 -24.25 -16.15 -24.48
N VAL A 23 -23.73 -15.16 -25.21
CA VAL A 23 -24.48 -13.93 -25.48
C VAL A 23 -25.57 -14.31 -26.47
N GLU A 24 -26.69 -14.78 -25.93
CA GLU A 24 -27.95 -14.77 -26.67
C GLU A 24 -28.26 -13.29 -26.94
N SER A 25 -28.35 -12.92 -28.22
CA SER A 25 -28.59 -11.55 -28.67
C SER A 25 -29.93 -11.06 -28.09
N ALA A 26 -29.86 -10.36 -26.94
CA ALA A 26 -31.00 -9.68 -26.37
C ALA A 26 -31.57 -8.66 -27.39
N PRO A 27 -32.90 -8.51 -27.48
CA PRO A 27 -33.49 -7.46 -28.32
C PRO A 27 -32.91 -6.10 -27.92
N PRO A 28 -32.79 -5.13 -28.85
CA PRO A 28 -32.26 -3.81 -28.52
C PRO A 28 -33.07 -3.25 -27.37
N ALA A 29 -32.43 -3.07 -26.22
CA ALA A 29 -33.07 -2.46 -25.06
C ALA A 29 -33.64 -1.12 -25.53
N THR A 30 -34.97 -0.99 -25.49
CA THR A 30 -35.64 0.29 -25.75
C THR A 30 -34.97 1.35 -24.88
N GLY A 31 -34.80 2.59 -25.36
CA GLY A 31 -34.09 3.63 -24.61
C GLY A 31 -34.52 3.79 -23.14
N ALA A 32 -35.79 3.49 -22.84
CA ALA A 32 -36.31 3.42 -21.47
C ALA A 32 -35.63 2.35 -20.58
N ALA A 33 -35.36 1.16 -21.09
CA ALA A 33 -34.67 0.09 -20.34
C ALA A 33 -33.19 0.44 -20.07
N ILE A 34 -32.55 1.16 -20.99
CA ILE A 34 -31.18 1.67 -20.80
C ILE A 34 -31.14 2.73 -19.69
N VAL A 35 -32.13 3.64 -19.66
CA VAL A 35 -32.25 4.67 -18.63
C VAL A 35 -32.44 4.06 -17.24
N VAL A 36 -33.33 3.06 -17.11
CA VAL A 36 -33.54 2.37 -15.82
C VAL A 36 -32.26 1.68 -15.34
N LEU A 37 -31.55 0.99 -16.23
CA LEU A 37 -30.28 0.35 -15.89
C LEU A 37 -29.21 1.38 -15.47
N LEU A 38 -29.16 2.54 -16.13
CA LEU A 38 -28.26 3.64 -15.77
C LEU A 38 -28.57 4.22 -14.39
N GLU A 39 -29.84 4.33 -14.02
CA GLU A 39 -30.24 4.82 -12.69
C GLU A 39 -29.82 3.86 -11.57
N GLU A 40 -29.97 2.55 -11.79
CA GLU A 40 -29.51 1.51 -10.86
C GLU A 40 -27.98 1.54 -10.72
N VAL A 41 -27.25 1.60 -11.83
CA VAL A 41 -25.78 1.71 -11.81
C VAL A 41 -25.33 2.99 -11.11
N LEU A 42 -26.00 4.13 -11.36
CA LEU A 42 -25.66 5.39 -10.70
C LEU A 42 -25.96 5.37 -9.19
N ALA A 43 -27.00 4.66 -8.77
CA ALA A 43 -27.29 4.45 -7.36
C ALA A 43 -26.18 3.62 -6.69
N GLU A 44 -25.75 2.53 -7.31
CA GLU A 44 -24.67 1.68 -6.79
C GLU A 44 -23.33 2.42 -6.74
N VAL A 45 -22.99 3.21 -7.77
CA VAL A 45 -21.77 4.04 -7.78
C VAL A 45 -21.79 5.07 -6.65
N ARG A 46 -22.94 5.73 -6.43
CA ARG A 46 -23.07 6.70 -5.32
C ARG A 46 -22.91 6.06 -3.96
N ASP A 47 -23.45 4.87 -3.76
CA ASP A 47 -23.29 4.15 -2.51
C ASP A 47 -21.84 3.69 -2.31
N ALA A 48 -21.19 3.17 -3.35
CA ALA A 48 -19.78 2.81 -3.30
C ALA A 48 -18.87 4.00 -2.94
N VAL A 49 -19.10 5.17 -3.54
CA VAL A 49 -18.38 6.41 -3.19
C VAL A 49 -18.62 6.80 -1.73
N SER A 50 -19.87 6.73 -1.27
CA SER A 50 -20.23 7.05 0.11
C SER A 50 -19.54 6.12 1.12
N ARG A 51 -19.39 4.83 0.78
CA ARG A 51 -18.66 3.87 1.62
C ARG A 51 -17.17 4.19 1.70
N LEU A 52 -16.54 4.60 0.60
CA LEU A 52 -15.12 4.99 0.58
C LEU A 52 -14.88 6.25 1.42
N GLN A 53 -15.74 7.26 1.31
CA GLN A 53 -15.63 8.49 2.09
C GLN A 53 -15.72 8.23 3.61
N ARG A 54 -16.61 7.33 4.05
CA ARG A 54 -16.69 6.94 5.46
C ARG A 54 -15.45 6.22 5.96
N LEU A 55 -14.77 5.48 5.08
CA LEU A 55 -13.51 4.84 5.43
C LEU A 55 -12.41 5.89 5.55
N GLU A 56 -12.34 6.85 4.63
CA GLU A 56 -11.38 7.96 4.67
C GLU A 56 -11.57 8.83 5.92
N ASP A 57 -12.80 9.20 6.26
CA ASP A 57 -13.11 9.99 7.45
C ASP A 57 -12.78 9.25 8.77
N GLY A 58 -12.74 7.91 8.73
CA GLY A 58 -12.39 7.06 9.87
C GLY A 58 -10.91 6.69 9.95
N ILE A 59 -10.13 6.98 8.90
CA ILE A 59 -8.69 6.77 8.90
C ILE A 59 -8.05 8.07 9.38
N ASP A 60 -7.95 8.19 10.70
CA ASP A 60 -7.07 9.17 11.31
C ASP A 60 -5.63 8.69 11.05
N PHE A 61 -5.00 9.17 9.97
CA PHE A 61 -3.55 9.16 9.82
C PHE A 61 -2.92 10.19 10.77
N ALA A 62 -3.43 10.30 12.00
CA ALA A 62 -2.78 11.04 13.05
C ALA A 62 -1.33 10.63 13.06
N ASP A 63 -0.46 11.63 12.93
CA ASP A 63 0.97 11.46 13.02
C ASP A 63 1.23 10.62 14.29
N PRO A 64 1.87 9.44 14.19
CA PRO A 64 2.12 8.63 15.36
C PRO A 64 2.78 9.53 16.41
N PRO A 65 2.36 9.48 17.68
CA PRO A 65 2.76 10.46 18.68
C PRO A 65 4.27 10.65 18.60
N LYS A 66 4.69 11.87 18.21
CA LYS A 66 6.10 12.23 18.05
C LYS A 66 6.77 11.85 19.37
N ARG A 67 7.52 10.74 19.36
CA ARG A 67 8.24 10.32 20.57
C ARG A 67 9.09 11.50 20.99
N PRO A 68 9.16 11.83 22.30
CA PRO A 68 10.01 12.90 22.76
C PRO A 68 11.39 12.72 22.13
N ASP A 69 11.86 13.78 21.47
CA ASP A 69 13.12 13.77 20.73
C ASP A 69 14.19 13.20 21.66
N ALA A 70 14.66 11.98 21.34
CA ALA A 70 15.88 11.49 21.96
C ALA A 70 16.95 12.55 21.68
N PRO A 71 17.80 12.92 22.65
CA PRO A 71 18.84 13.91 22.43
C PRO A 71 19.55 13.56 21.13
N ALA A 72 19.60 14.50 20.18
CA ALA A 72 20.11 14.32 18.83
C ALA A 72 21.42 13.53 18.91
N ALA A 73 21.32 12.21 18.71
CA ALA A 73 22.48 11.41 18.38
C ALA A 73 22.95 12.02 17.07
N ALA A 74 24.24 12.36 16.97
CA ALA A 74 24.83 13.06 15.83
C ALA A 74 24.74 12.18 14.57
N GLY A 75 23.55 12.11 13.97
CA GLY A 75 23.26 11.32 12.79
C GLY A 75 22.07 10.37 12.88
N HIS A 76 21.69 9.86 11.71
CA HIS A 76 20.62 8.91 11.49
C HIS A 76 21.01 7.83 10.47
N MET A 77 20.21 6.77 10.41
CA MET A 77 20.37 5.69 9.45
C MET A 77 19.46 5.90 8.23
N GLN A 78 20.00 5.91 7.02
CA GLN A 78 19.23 5.97 5.78
C GLN A 78 19.03 4.55 5.24
N PHE A 79 17.79 4.07 5.27
CA PHE A 79 17.41 2.78 4.70
C PHE A 79 16.82 3.00 3.31
N ILE A 80 17.56 2.68 2.26
CA ILE A 80 17.21 2.94 0.86
C ILE A 80 16.64 1.66 0.24
N ALA A 81 15.38 1.73 -0.19
CA ALA A 81 14.77 0.67 -0.99
C ALA A 81 14.93 0.98 -2.48
N ARG A 82 15.64 0.10 -3.21
CA ARG A 82 15.79 0.11 -4.67
C ARG A 82 15.12 -1.14 -5.27
N PRO A 83 14.74 -1.12 -6.56
CA PRO A 83 14.29 -2.32 -7.25
C PRO A 83 15.33 -3.47 -7.22
N SER A 84 16.63 -3.12 -7.15
CA SER A 84 17.74 -4.08 -7.08
C SER A 84 18.01 -4.63 -5.67
N GLY A 85 17.38 -4.09 -4.63
CA GLY A 85 17.60 -4.50 -3.24
C GLY A 85 17.54 -3.32 -2.26
N TYR A 86 18.15 -3.50 -1.09
CA TYR A 86 18.20 -2.47 -0.06
C TYR A 86 19.64 -2.04 0.24
N SER A 87 19.82 -0.81 0.68
CA SER A 87 21.10 -0.28 1.16
C SER A 87 20.89 0.49 2.45
N VAL A 88 21.88 0.45 3.34
CA VAL A 88 21.86 1.20 4.60
C VAL A 88 23.08 2.11 4.61
N LEU A 89 22.85 3.41 4.76
CA LEU A 89 23.90 4.42 4.87
C LEU A 89 23.76 5.14 6.21
N GLU A 90 24.89 5.57 6.76
CA GLU A 90 24.90 6.46 7.92
C GLU A 90 24.95 7.90 7.42
N SER A 91 24.14 8.78 8.03
CA SER A 91 24.23 10.22 7.84
C SER A 91 24.53 10.86 9.19
N GLU A 92 25.40 11.87 9.21
CA GLU A 92 25.66 12.69 10.40
C GLU A 92 24.66 13.84 10.55
N GLU A 93 23.81 14.04 9.55
CA GLU A 93 22.78 15.08 9.55
C GLU A 93 21.57 14.69 10.42
N ASP A 94 20.76 15.71 10.73
CA ASP A 94 19.48 15.50 11.39
C ASP A 94 18.57 14.58 10.57
N VAL A 95 17.66 13.90 11.28
CA VAL A 95 16.69 13.00 10.64
C VAL A 95 15.73 13.83 9.79
N PRO A 96 15.59 13.57 8.48
CA PRO A 96 14.67 14.31 7.62
C PRO A 96 13.21 13.99 7.97
N GLU A 97 12.29 14.83 7.52
CA GLU A 97 10.86 14.63 7.76
C GLU A 97 10.23 13.64 6.76
N PRO A 98 9.18 12.89 7.14
CA PRO A 98 8.40 12.13 6.17
C PRO A 98 7.88 13.01 5.01
N GLY A 99 8.03 12.54 3.78
CA GLY A 99 7.67 13.25 2.56
C GLY A 99 8.79 14.10 1.96
N GLU A 100 9.84 14.40 2.73
CA GLU A 100 11.00 15.18 2.28
C GLU A 100 11.80 14.44 1.20
N LEU A 101 12.45 15.19 0.32
CA LEU A 101 13.30 14.65 -0.74
C LEU A 101 14.77 14.70 -0.32
N VAL A 102 15.42 13.54 -0.34
CA VAL A 102 16.84 13.40 0.00
C VAL A 102 17.59 12.99 -1.26
N MET A 103 18.66 13.73 -1.56
CA MET A 103 19.59 13.37 -2.63
C MET A 103 20.71 12.48 -2.08
N ILE A 104 20.94 11.34 -2.73
CA ILE A 104 22.03 10.42 -2.38
C ILE A 104 22.80 10.12 -3.65
N GLY A 105 23.99 10.70 -3.78
CA GLY A 105 24.69 10.76 -5.06
C GLY A 105 23.87 11.55 -6.07
N ASP A 106 23.57 10.94 -7.23
CA ASP A 106 22.79 11.56 -8.32
C ASP A 106 21.31 11.13 -8.31
N GLU A 107 20.88 10.35 -7.32
CA GLU A 107 19.52 9.81 -7.21
C GLU A 107 18.72 10.59 -6.17
N THR A 108 17.46 10.90 -6.50
CA THR A 108 16.50 11.52 -5.56
C THR A 108 15.58 10.47 -4.97
N PHE A 109 15.47 10.48 -3.64
CA PHE A 109 14.60 9.60 -2.89
C PHE A 109 13.62 10.41 -2.06
N GLN A 110 12.44 9.84 -1.81
CA GLN A 110 11.48 10.41 -0.87
C GLN A 110 11.51 9.65 0.45
N VAL A 111 11.50 10.38 1.56
CA VAL A 111 11.31 9.81 2.89
C VAL A 111 9.88 9.30 3.02
N THR A 112 9.72 8.00 3.20
CA THR A 112 8.41 7.36 3.37
C THR A 112 7.96 7.30 4.82
N ARG A 113 8.90 7.13 5.75
CA ARG A 113 8.66 7.08 7.21
C ARG A 113 9.95 7.16 8.01
N ILE A 114 9.82 7.54 9.28
CA ILE A 114 10.92 7.47 10.27
C ILE A 114 10.59 6.42 11.34
N ALA A 115 11.49 5.46 11.56
CA ALA A 115 11.34 4.43 12.61
C ALA A 115 12.66 4.19 13.37
N ALA A 116 12.65 3.22 14.29
CA ALA A 116 13.90 2.73 14.89
C ALA A 116 14.75 2.01 13.83
N SER A 117 16.07 1.99 14.02
CA SER A 117 16.97 1.25 13.14
C SER A 117 16.55 -0.23 13.04
N PRO A 118 16.53 -0.82 11.83
CA PRO A 118 16.32 -2.26 11.65
C PRO A 118 17.56 -3.08 12.04
N LEU A 119 18.70 -2.43 12.28
CA LEU A 119 19.92 -3.12 12.69
C LEU A 119 19.87 -3.46 14.19
N PRO A 120 20.21 -4.72 14.57
CA PRO A 120 20.26 -5.11 15.98
C PRO A 120 21.23 -4.19 16.75
N MET A 121 20.85 -3.80 17.96
CA MET A 121 21.66 -2.98 18.87
C MET A 121 21.96 -1.54 18.39
N ASP A 122 21.40 -1.09 17.27
CA ASP A 122 21.45 0.32 16.87
C ASP A 122 20.21 1.07 17.40
N SER A 123 20.45 2.06 18.25
CA SER A 123 19.40 2.87 18.87
C SER A 123 19.02 4.12 18.07
N ARG A 124 19.73 4.42 16.97
CA ARG A 124 19.49 5.59 16.12
C ARG A 124 18.13 5.49 15.42
N ARG A 125 17.59 6.66 15.07
CA ARG A 125 16.43 6.76 14.16
C ARG A 125 16.88 6.45 12.75
N SER A 126 15.99 5.82 11.99
CA SER A 126 16.22 5.51 10.59
C SER A 126 15.14 6.13 9.71
N ALA A 127 15.58 6.83 8.67
CA ALA A 127 14.76 7.32 7.58
C ALA A 127 14.65 6.24 6.50
N PHE A 128 13.42 5.86 6.16
CA PHE A 128 13.14 4.89 5.10
C PHE A 128 12.87 5.62 3.80
N LEU A 129 13.74 5.41 2.82
CA LEU A 129 13.78 6.13 1.56
C LEU A 129 13.30 5.23 0.42
N ALA A 130 12.37 5.74 -0.38
CA ALA A 130 11.89 5.07 -1.59
C ALA A 130 12.25 5.90 -2.82
N GLN A 131 12.63 5.20 -3.89
CA GLN A 131 12.90 5.86 -5.17
C GLN A 131 11.60 6.42 -5.74
N LEU A 132 11.64 7.66 -6.23
CA LEU A 132 10.54 8.21 -7.00
C LEU A 132 10.50 7.53 -8.37
N ALA A 133 9.36 6.93 -8.73
CA ALA A 133 9.13 6.44 -10.08
C ALA A 133 8.92 7.67 -10.99
N VAL A 134 9.90 7.95 -11.84
CA VAL A 134 9.83 8.99 -12.88
C VAL A 134 9.19 8.41 -14.14
#